data_AF-A0A962DJK7-F1
#
_entry.id   AF-A0A962DJK7-F1
#
_cell.length_a   1.000
_cell.length_b   1.000
_cell.length_c   1.000
_cell.angle_alpha   90.00
_cell.angle_beta   90.00
_cell.angle_gamma   90.00
#
_symmetry.space_group_name_H-M   'P 1'
#
loop_
_entity.id
_entity.type
_entity.pdbx_description
1 polymer ?
#
loop_
_entity_poly.entity_id
_entity_poly.type
_entity_poly.pdbx_seq_one_letter_code
_entity_poly.pdbx_strand_id
1 'polypeptide(L)'
;YVETMLDAAQMQLEIYQNPNKAKEFLQNIRKKIENSADFSGFTNEIDNAINAIHQVEIPDYPRLKTQIYYLSQTVSQLASTHVNSYQTTNSKENSSWFDNLIVIRKIDNESGQNSRKEELAQTEDQLKYHFEALKTAISLRNQADWLSNLSTVSSIIKQNFETEGSDILQQIEDLKAVNLIPQYTDLSEYLQKFRSFISTNFIEDKNSQPQRETADS
;
A
#
# COMPACT_ATOMS: atom_id res chain seq x y z
N TYR A 1 -31.66 8.34 1.24
CA TYR A 1 -30.96 8.00 -0.02
C TYR A 1 -29.58 8.67 -0.09
N VAL A 2 -29.48 10.00 0.00
CA VAL A 2 -28.16 10.70 0.06
C VAL A 2 -27.33 10.22 1.25
N GLU A 3 -27.93 10.14 2.44
CA GLU A 3 -27.30 9.60 3.65
C GLU A 3 -26.74 8.18 3.43
N THR A 4 -27.55 7.27 2.89
CA THR A 4 -27.14 5.89 2.58
C THR A 4 -25.96 5.83 1.61
N MET A 5 -25.86 6.77 0.65
CA MET A 5 -24.72 6.85 -0.25
C MET A 5 -23.46 7.42 0.42
N LEU A 6 -23.61 8.33 1.38
CA LEU A 6 -22.50 8.85 2.18
C LEU A 6 -21.95 7.76 3.09
N ASP A 7 -22.82 7.00 3.76
CA ASP A 7 -22.43 5.84 4.56
C ASP A 7 -21.70 4.81 3.68
N ALA A 8 -22.21 4.54 2.47
CA ALA A 8 -21.55 3.65 1.52
C ALA A 8 -20.18 4.19 1.08
N ALA A 9 -20.04 5.50 0.85
CA ALA A 9 -18.76 6.12 0.52
C ALA A 9 -17.75 5.98 1.67
N GLN A 10 -18.17 6.19 2.92
CA GLN A 10 -17.33 6.00 4.10
C GLN A 10 -16.86 4.55 4.22
N MET A 11 -17.77 3.58 4.08
CA MET A 11 -17.39 2.16 4.10
C MET A 11 -16.39 1.81 2.99
N GLN A 12 -16.50 2.42 1.81
CA GLN A 12 -15.53 2.20 0.73
C GLN A 12 -14.14 2.73 1.09
N LEU A 13 -14.02 3.84 1.83
CA LEU A 13 -12.73 4.38 2.24
C LEU A 13 -12.13 3.60 3.42
N GLU A 14 -12.91 3.36 4.47
CA GLU A 14 -12.42 2.78 5.73
C GLU A 14 -12.24 1.26 5.66
N ILE A 15 -13.23 0.55 5.11
CA ILE A 15 -13.28 -0.91 5.18
C ILE A 15 -12.69 -1.51 3.90
N TYR A 16 -13.18 -1.06 2.75
CA TYR A 16 -12.80 -1.66 1.46
C TYR A 16 -11.58 -1.01 0.82
N GLN A 17 -11.13 0.14 1.36
CA GLN A 17 -10.02 0.94 0.81
C GLN A 17 -10.08 1.10 -0.71
N ASN A 18 -11.27 1.44 -1.21
CA ASN A 18 -11.63 1.61 -2.61
C ASN A 18 -12.08 3.07 -2.87
N PRO A 19 -11.11 4.00 -3.00
CA PRO A 19 -11.40 5.41 -3.19
C PRO A 19 -12.13 5.70 -4.51
N ASN A 20 -11.96 4.87 -5.54
CA ASN A 20 -12.67 5.03 -6.81
C ASN A 20 -14.17 4.81 -6.62
N LYS A 21 -14.56 3.77 -5.87
CA LYS A 21 -15.97 3.52 -5.57
C LYS A 21 -16.55 4.55 -4.60
N ALA A 22 -15.78 5.01 -3.63
CA ALA A 22 -16.18 6.13 -2.76
C ALA A 22 -16.46 7.40 -3.58
N LYS A 23 -15.56 7.76 -4.51
CA LYS A 23 -15.74 8.89 -5.43
C LYS A 23 -16.99 8.75 -6.29
N GLU A 24 -17.28 7.54 -6.79
CA GLU A 24 -18.51 7.28 -7.56
C GLU A 24 -19.77 7.57 -6.73
N PHE A 25 -19.81 7.14 -5.46
CA PHE A 25 -20.91 7.46 -4.56
C PHE A 25 -21.05 8.97 -4.31
N LEU A 26 -19.94 9.66 -4.03
CA LEU A 26 -19.94 11.12 -3.80
C LEU A 26 -20.36 11.90 -5.06
N GLN A 27 -19.92 11.49 -6.25
CA GLN A 27 -20.34 12.08 -7.51
C GLN A 27 -21.84 11.87 -7.78
N ASN A 28 -22.38 10.71 -7.41
CA ASN A 28 -23.81 10.43 -7.53
C ASN A 28 -24.64 11.28 -6.55
N ILE A 29 -24.13 11.52 -5.33
CA ILE A 29 -24.73 12.46 -4.39
C ILE A 29 -24.73 13.87 -4.98
N ARG A 30 -23.56 14.35 -5.42
CA ARG A 30 -23.39 15.67 -6.04
C ARG A 30 -24.43 15.92 -7.14
N LYS A 31 -24.54 15.00 -8.11
CA LYS A 31 -25.51 15.08 -9.21
C LYS A 31 -26.98 15.12 -8.75
N LYS A 32 -27.30 14.50 -7.62
CA LYS A 32 -28.68 14.49 -7.09
C LYS A 32 -29.05 15.79 -6.39
N ILE A 33 -28.09 16.47 -5.79
CA ILE A 33 -28.31 17.68 -5.01
C ILE A 33 -27.98 18.97 -5.79
N GLU A 34 -27.29 18.88 -6.94
CA GLU A 34 -26.77 20.04 -7.69
C GLU A 34 -27.85 21.03 -8.15
N ASN A 35 -29.08 20.56 -8.38
CA ASN A 35 -30.19 21.39 -8.86
C ASN A 35 -31.11 21.90 -7.73
N SER A 36 -30.80 21.58 -6.46
CA SER A 36 -31.59 22.03 -5.33
C SER A 36 -30.89 23.18 -4.62
N ALA A 37 -31.56 24.34 -4.60
CA ALA A 37 -31.05 25.55 -3.94
C ALA A 37 -30.77 25.31 -2.44
N ASP A 38 -31.59 24.47 -1.82
CA ASP A 38 -31.49 24.11 -0.40
C ASP A 38 -30.13 23.47 -0.09
N PHE A 39 -29.56 22.69 -1.02
CA PHE A 39 -28.32 21.94 -0.80
C PHE A 39 -27.06 22.61 -1.37
N SER A 40 -27.14 23.88 -1.82
CA SER A 40 -26.00 24.59 -2.44
C SER A 40 -24.72 24.58 -1.57
N GLY A 41 -24.85 24.83 -0.26
CA GLY A 41 -23.72 24.74 0.68
C GLY A 41 -23.17 23.32 0.85
N PHE A 42 -24.06 22.31 0.79
CA PHE A 42 -23.66 20.90 0.92
C PHE A 42 -22.97 20.37 -0.36
N THR A 43 -23.32 20.89 -1.54
CA THR A 43 -22.63 20.57 -2.80
C THR A 43 -21.13 20.91 -2.74
N ASN A 44 -20.77 22.05 -2.14
CA ASN A 44 -19.37 22.43 -1.96
C ASN A 44 -18.62 21.47 -1.02
N GLU A 45 -19.27 21.02 0.06
CA GLU A 45 -18.71 20.04 0.99
C GLU A 45 -18.44 18.70 0.30
N ILE A 46 -19.35 18.23 -0.57
CA ILE A 46 -19.13 17.03 -1.39
C ILE A 46 -17.97 17.20 -2.37
N ASP A 47 -17.86 18.37 -3.02
CA ASP A 47 -16.76 18.66 -3.94
C ASP A 47 -15.40 18.69 -3.20
N ASN A 48 -15.36 19.25 -2.00
CA ASN A 48 -14.18 19.21 -1.13
C ASN A 48 -13.80 17.78 -0.74
N ALA A 49 -14.77 16.95 -0.37
CA ALA A 49 -14.52 15.54 -0.05
C ALA A 49 -13.96 14.77 -1.27
N ILE A 50 -14.53 14.96 -2.46
CA ILE A 50 -14.03 14.35 -3.70
C ILE A 50 -12.58 14.77 -3.97
N ASN A 51 -12.28 16.06 -3.84
CA ASN A 51 -10.94 16.60 -4.05
C ASN A 51 -9.95 16.06 -3.02
N ALA A 52 -10.35 15.94 -1.76
CA ALA A 52 -9.50 15.40 -0.71
C ALA A 52 -9.13 13.93 -0.98
N ILE A 53 -10.09 13.09 -1.39
CA ILE A 53 -9.81 11.70 -1.81
C ILE A 53 -8.98 11.67 -3.11
N HIS A 54 -9.04 12.71 -3.96
CA HIS A 54 -8.20 12.80 -5.15
C HIS A 54 -6.74 13.08 -4.85
N GLN A 55 -6.45 13.86 -3.79
CA GLN A 55 -5.08 14.21 -3.41
C GLN A 55 -4.33 13.09 -2.69
N VAL A 56 -5.04 12.06 -2.21
CA VAL A 56 -4.41 10.90 -1.59
C VAL A 56 -3.69 10.06 -2.64
N GLU A 57 -2.37 9.99 -2.53
CA GLU A 57 -1.54 9.15 -3.39
C GLU A 57 -1.79 7.67 -3.07
N ILE A 58 -2.30 6.93 -4.05
CA ILE A 58 -2.54 5.49 -3.93
C ILE A 58 -1.33 4.77 -4.52
N PRO A 59 -0.67 3.87 -3.78
CA PRO A 59 0.44 3.11 -4.32
C PRO A 59 0.03 2.27 -5.52
N ASP A 60 0.87 2.25 -6.55
CA ASP A 60 0.75 1.33 -7.67
C ASP A 60 1.22 -0.07 -7.23
N TYR A 61 0.30 -0.82 -6.61
CA TYR A 61 0.61 -2.15 -6.08
C TYR A 61 1.16 -3.13 -7.13
N PRO A 62 0.61 -3.22 -8.38
CA PRO A 62 1.23 -4.01 -9.44
C PRO A 62 2.69 -3.62 -9.69
N ARG A 63 2.98 -2.32 -9.83
CA ARG A 63 4.35 -1.86 -10.04
C ARG A 63 5.26 -2.16 -8.85
N LEU A 64 4.78 -2.01 -7.62
CA LEU A 64 5.53 -2.37 -6.41
C LEU A 64 5.88 -3.86 -6.37
N LYS A 65 4.93 -4.74 -6.73
CA LYS A 65 5.21 -6.19 -6.83
C LYS A 65 6.29 -6.49 -7.85
N THR A 66 6.24 -5.82 -8.99
CA THR A 66 7.27 -5.93 -10.04
C THR A 66 8.62 -5.41 -9.56
N GLN A 67 8.67 -4.28 -8.86
CA GLN A 67 9.90 -3.75 -8.26
C GLN A 67 10.50 -4.71 -7.24
N ILE A 68 9.69 -5.27 -6.32
CA ILE A 68 10.15 -6.27 -5.35
C ILE A 68 10.67 -7.54 -6.04
N TYR A 69 10.02 -7.98 -7.12
CA TYR A 69 10.51 -9.09 -7.92
C TYR A 69 11.88 -8.80 -8.51
N TYR A 70 12.07 -7.64 -9.16
CA TYR A 70 13.37 -7.28 -9.73
C TYR A 70 14.44 -7.10 -8.66
N LEU A 71 14.12 -6.47 -7.54
CA LEU A 71 15.03 -6.31 -6.41
C LEU A 71 15.52 -7.65 -5.88
N SER A 72 14.61 -8.63 -5.75
CA SER A 72 14.95 -10.02 -5.43
C SER A 72 15.94 -10.60 -6.44
N GLN A 73 15.73 -10.41 -7.74
CA GLN A 73 16.66 -10.91 -8.77
C GLN A 73 18.03 -10.24 -8.69
N THR A 74 18.08 -8.92 -8.47
CA THR A 74 19.33 -8.17 -8.33
C THR A 74 20.12 -8.63 -7.11
N VAL A 75 19.45 -8.85 -5.97
CA VAL A 75 20.10 -9.39 -4.76
C VAL A 75 20.63 -10.80 -4.99
N SER A 76 19.86 -11.67 -5.66
CA SER A 76 20.34 -13.02 -6.02
C SER A 76 21.57 -12.98 -6.95
N GLN A 77 21.60 -12.04 -7.90
CA GLN A 77 22.76 -11.83 -8.77
C GLN A 77 23.97 -11.33 -7.98
N LEU A 78 23.78 -10.41 -7.04
CA LEU A 78 24.84 -9.90 -6.17
C LEU A 78 25.50 -11.02 -5.37
N ALA A 79 24.68 -11.88 -4.74
CA ALA A 79 25.16 -13.06 -4.04
C ALA A 79 25.96 -14.00 -4.96
N SER A 80 25.46 -14.23 -6.18
CA SER A 80 26.12 -15.09 -7.18
C SER A 80 27.46 -14.50 -7.68
N THR A 81 27.53 -13.20 -7.92
CA THR A 81 28.77 -12.52 -8.36
C THR A 81 29.80 -12.48 -7.25
N HIS A 82 29.38 -12.28 -5.99
CA HIS A 82 30.27 -12.33 -4.84
C HIS A 82 30.92 -13.73 -4.69
N VAL A 83 30.18 -14.82 -4.95
CA VAL A 83 30.72 -16.19 -5.00
C VAL A 83 31.70 -16.38 -6.19
N ASN A 84 31.36 -15.88 -7.38
CA ASN A 84 32.17 -16.06 -8.60
C ASN A 84 33.46 -15.21 -8.64
N SER A 85 33.56 -14.13 -7.88
CA SER A 85 34.79 -13.32 -7.77
C SER A 85 35.99 -14.10 -7.18
N TYR A 86 35.73 -15.26 -6.56
CA TYR A 86 36.73 -16.22 -6.09
C TYR A 86 37.03 -17.34 -7.09
N GLN A 87 36.37 -17.37 -8.26
CA GLN A 87 36.49 -18.41 -9.28
C GLN A 87 36.68 -17.82 -10.68
N THR A 88 37.90 -17.39 -11.01
CA THR A 88 38.26 -17.28 -12.43
C THR A 88 38.37 -18.68 -13.06
N THR A 89 37.57 -18.90 -14.11
CA THR A 89 37.61 -19.96 -15.15
C THR A 89 36.85 -21.27 -14.87
N ASN A 90 35.57 -21.35 -15.29
CA ASN A 90 35.18 -21.98 -16.57
C ASN A 90 33.65 -22.11 -16.74
N SER A 91 33.28 -22.15 -18.03
CA SER A 91 32.02 -22.58 -18.65
C SER A 91 30.74 -21.77 -18.38
N LYS A 92 30.36 -21.01 -19.41
CA LYS A 92 28.98 -20.69 -19.77
C LYS A 92 28.26 -21.98 -20.15
N GLU A 93 27.17 -22.30 -19.47
CA GLU A 93 26.04 -23.03 -20.05
C GLU A 93 24.79 -22.80 -19.18
N ASN A 94 23.62 -22.75 -19.83
CA ASN A 94 22.29 -22.43 -19.30
C ASN A 94 21.86 -23.36 -18.15
N SER A 95 22.41 -23.11 -16.98
CA SER A 95 22.08 -23.79 -15.74
C SER A 95 21.27 -22.84 -14.87
N SER A 96 20.27 -23.40 -14.19
CA SER A 96 19.48 -22.66 -13.20
C SER A 96 20.45 -21.97 -12.24
N TRP A 97 20.18 -20.73 -11.82
CA TRP A 97 21.11 -19.97 -10.97
C TRP A 97 21.51 -20.71 -9.67
N PHE A 98 20.76 -21.76 -9.30
CA PHE A 98 21.04 -22.75 -8.26
C PHE A 98 22.18 -23.76 -8.55
N ASP A 99 22.40 -24.17 -9.81
CA ASP A 99 23.39 -25.22 -10.16
C ASP A 99 24.84 -24.71 -10.12
N ASN A 100 25.03 -23.39 -10.25
CA ASN A 100 26.36 -22.77 -10.24
C ASN A 100 27.00 -22.72 -8.84
N LEU A 101 26.27 -23.09 -7.79
CA LEU A 101 26.79 -23.19 -6.42
C LEU A 101 27.48 -24.55 -6.14
N ILE A 102 27.22 -25.58 -6.95
CA ILE A 102 27.70 -26.96 -6.71
C ILE A 102 29.14 -27.18 -7.22
N VAL A 103 29.64 -26.32 -8.12
CA VAL A 103 30.95 -26.49 -8.76
C VAL A 103 32.04 -25.77 -7.97
N ILE A 104 32.35 -26.24 -6.76
CA ILE A 104 33.53 -25.76 -6.01
C ILE A 104 34.60 -26.84 -6.02
N ARG A 105 35.70 -26.57 -6.72
CA ARG A 105 36.86 -27.45 -6.88
C ARG A 105 37.44 -27.84 -5.53
N LYS A 106 37.58 -29.16 -5.35
CA LYS A 106 38.49 -29.84 -4.44
C LYS A 106 39.87 -29.14 -4.47
N ILE A 107 40.37 -28.70 -3.32
CA ILE A 107 41.78 -28.76 -2.84
C ILE A 107 41.85 -28.06 -1.46
N ASP A 108 41.96 -28.88 -0.42
CA ASP A 108 42.72 -28.70 0.84
C ASP A 108 42.38 -27.58 1.87
N ASN A 109 41.12 -27.13 2.00
CA ASN A 109 40.71 -26.25 3.13
C ASN A 109 39.27 -26.51 3.63
N GLU A 110 38.91 -27.79 3.76
CA GLU A 110 37.50 -28.26 3.82
C GLU A 110 36.69 -27.83 5.05
N SER A 111 37.28 -27.50 6.20
CA SER A 111 36.49 -27.17 7.41
C SER A 111 35.98 -25.71 7.43
N GLY A 112 36.78 -24.74 7.00
CA GLY A 112 36.40 -23.31 7.00
C GLY A 112 35.67 -22.85 5.74
N GLN A 113 35.81 -23.58 4.63
CA GLN A 113 35.08 -23.28 3.39
C GLN A 113 33.66 -23.85 3.38
N ASN A 114 33.39 -24.95 4.11
CA ASN A 114 32.04 -25.50 4.20
C ASN A 114 31.13 -24.62 5.08
N SER A 115 31.65 -24.06 6.18
CA SER A 115 30.87 -23.15 7.04
C SER A 115 30.44 -21.88 6.32
N ARG A 116 31.34 -21.26 5.53
CA ARG A 116 31.03 -20.03 4.78
C ARG A 116 30.01 -20.27 3.65
N LYS A 117 30.01 -21.45 3.03
CA LYS A 117 28.99 -21.83 2.04
C LYS A 117 27.62 -22.01 2.69
N GLU A 118 27.58 -22.67 3.85
CA GLU A 118 26.36 -22.85 4.63
C GLU A 118 25.80 -21.50 5.10
N GLU A 119 26.65 -20.58 5.55
CA GLU A 119 26.25 -19.21 5.95
C GLU A 119 25.66 -18.42 4.77
N LEU A 120 26.25 -18.53 3.58
CA LEU A 120 25.73 -17.87 2.37
C LEU A 120 24.40 -18.48 1.92
N ALA A 121 24.25 -19.81 1.98
CA ALA A 121 22.98 -20.48 1.67
C ALA A 121 21.87 -20.08 2.66
N GLN A 122 22.18 -19.99 3.95
CA GLN A 122 21.24 -19.51 4.98
C GLN A 122 20.85 -18.05 4.74
N THR A 123 21.81 -17.20 4.36
CA THR A 123 21.58 -15.79 4.01
C THR A 123 20.62 -15.68 2.82
N GLU A 124 20.80 -16.54 1.81
CA GLU A 124 19.94 -16.60 0.64
C GLU A 124 18.50 -17.02 1.01
N ASP A 125 18.35 -18.08 1.80
CA ASP A 125 17.05 -18.57 2.25
C ASP A 125 16.29 -17.48 3.05
N GLN A 126 17.00 -16.76 3.91
CA GLN A 126 16.45 -15.62 4.66
C GLN A 126 15.99 -14.50 3.71
N LEU A 127 16.81 -14.11 2.74
CA LEU A 127 16.45 -13.06 1.78
C LEU A 127 15.23 -13.47 0.95
N LYS A 128 15.19 -14.72 0.46
CA LYS A 128 14.06 -15.26 -0.30
C LYS A 128 12.77 -15.23 0.52
N TYR A 129 12.83 -15.68 1.77
CA TYR A 129 11.70 -15.62 2.69
C TYR A 129 11.18 -14.19 2.84
N HIS A 130 12.05 -13.23 3.11
CA HIS A 130 11.65 -11.83 3.30
C HIS A 130 11.11 -11.19 2.01
N PHE A 131 11.63 -11.53 0.83
CA PHE A 131 11.08 -11.05 -0.44
C PHE A 131 9.68 -11.60 -0.73
N GLU A 132 9.40 -12.87 -0.41
CA GLU A 132 8.04 -13.42 -0.49
C GLU A 132 7.10 -12.79 0.56
N ALA A 133 7.62 -12.52 1.77
CA ALA A 133 6.88 -11.80 2.80
C ALA A 133 6.52 -10.36 2.36
N LEU A 134 7.41 -9.67 1.63
CA LEU A 134 7.12 -8.34 1.06
C LEU A 134 5.99 -8.39 0.03
N LYS A 135 5.96 -9.41 -0.85
CA LYS A 135 4.84 -9.60 -1.80
C LYS A 135 3.51 -9.86 -1.07
N THR A 136 3.57 -10.61 0.03
CA THR A 136 2.42 -10.85 0.90
C THR A 136 1.96 -9.56 1.58
N ALA A 137 2.88 -8.76 2.14
CA ALA A 137 2.58 -7.48 2.76
C ALA A 137 1.91 -6.49 1.78
N ILE A 138 2.38 -6.43 0.54
CA ILE A 138 1.73 -5.65 -0.52
C ILE A 138 0.30 -6.15 -0.78
N SER A 139 0.10 -7.47 -0.84
CA SER A 139 -1.20 -8.06 -1.15
C SER A 139 -2.22 -7.87 -0.02
N LEU A 140 -1.76 -7.95 1.23
CA LEU A 140 -2.56 -7.74 2.43
C LEU A 140 -2.63 -6.27 2.87
N ARG A 141 -1.91 -5.37 2.19
CA ARG A 141 -1.74 -3.97 2.59
C ARG A 141 -1.30 -3.83 4.04
N ASN A 142 -0.32 -4.63 4.45
CA ASN A 142 0.21 -4.61 5.81
C ASN A 142 1.47 -3.73 5.89
N GLN A 143 1.32 -2.49 6.36
CA GLN A 143 2.42 -1.55 6.50
C GLN A 143 3.50 -2.00 7.50
N ALA A 144 3.11 -2.67 8.60
CA ALA A 144 4.04 -3.11 9.62
C ALA A 144 4.95 -4.23 9.08
N ASP A 145 4.37 -5.23 8.42
CA ASP A 145 5.13 -6.30 7.78
C ASP A 145 6.00 -5.77 6.66
N TRP A 146 5.50 -4.81 5.86
CA TRP A 146 6.28 -4.15 4.81
C TRP A 146 7.56 -3.52 5.34
N LEU A 147 7.45 -2.64 6.34
CA LEU A 147 8.59 -1.93 6.91
C LEU A 147 9.55 -2.88 7.65
N SER A 148 9.01 -3.88 8.36
CA SER A 148 9.80 -4.88 9.07
C SER A 148 10.65 -5.71 8.10
N ASN A 149 10.04 -6.27 7.05
CA ASN A 149 10.75 -7.09 6.08
C ASN A 149 11.79 -6.28 5.27
N LEU A 150 11.47 -5.03 4.87
CA LEU A 150 12.45 -4.15 4.21
C LEU A 150 13.66 -3.85 5.12
N SER A 151 13.41 -3.65 6.41
CA SER A 151 14.48 -3.40 7.39
C SER A 151 15.37 -4.64 7.57
N THR A 152 14.77 -5.83 7.63
CA THR A 152 15.54 -7.08 7.70
C THR A 152 16.36 -7.32 6.44
N VAL A 153 15.79 -7.14 5.25
CA VAL A 153 16.54 -7.24 3.97
C VAL A 153 17.70 -6.24 3.95
N SER A 154 17.47 -4.99 4.34
CA SER A 154 18.53 -3.97 4.44
C SER A 154 19.65 -4.40 5.39
N SER A 155 19.30 -4.95 6.56
CA SER A 155 20.28 -5.44 7.53
C SER A 155 21.12 -6.59 6.99
N ILE A 156 20.49 -7.57 6.34
CA ILE A 156 21.19 -8.71 5.75
C ILE A 156 22.15 -8.23 4.65
N ILE A 157 21.72 -7.30 3.80
CA ILE A 157 22.55 -6.75 2.73
C ILE A 157 23.72 -5.97 3.29
N LYS A 158 23.52 -5.12 4.30
CA LYS A 158 24.61 -4.40 4.98
C LYS A 158 25.62 -5.36 5.61
N GLN A 159 25.17 -6.45 6.22
CA GLN A 159 26.07 -7.40 6.89
C GLN A 159 26.91 -8.22 5.91
N ASN A 160 26.36 -8.57 4.75
CA ASN A 160 26.98 -9.54 3.84
C ASN A 160 27.52 -8.92 2.54
N PHE A 161 27.04 -7.73 2.14
CA PHE A 161 27.28 -7.14 0.83
C PHE A 161 27.38 -5.60 0.89
N GLU A 162 27.88 -5.02 1.99
CA GLU A 162 27.84 -3.57 2.24
C GLU A 162 28.36 -2.71 1.08
N THR A 163 29.48 -3.11 0.47
CA THR A 163 30.17 -2.31 -0.55
C THR A 163 29.47 -2.44 -1.91
N GLU A 164 29.10 -3.66 -2.27
CA GLU A 164 28.52 -4.00 -3.58
C GLU A 164 27.00 -3.82 -3.62
N GLY A 165 26.34 -3.68 -2.47
CA GLY A 165 24.90 -3.54 -2.30
C GLY A 165 24.38 -2.12 -2.14
N SER A 166 25.23 -1.09 -2.29
CA SER A 166 24.85 0.32 -2.05
C SER A 166 23.62 0.78 -2.85
N ASP A 167 23.55 0.47 -4.15
CA ASP A 167 22.39 0.79 -4.99
C ASP A 167 21.11 0.05 -4.54
N ILE A 168 21.26 -1.17 -4.02
CA ILE A 168 20.14 -1.96 -3.50
C ILE A 168 19.64 -1.36 -2.19
N LEU A 169 20.55 -0.92 -1.32
CA LEU A 169 20.21 -0.26 -0.08
C LEU A 169 19.45 1.04 -0.34
N GLN A 170 19.86 1.83 -1.34
CA GLN A 170 19.12 3.03 -1.73
C GLN A 170 17.71 2.71 -2.23
N GLN A 171 17.56 1.69 -3.09
CA GLN A 171 16.23 1.24 -3.54
C GLN A 171 15.34 0.80 -2.37
N ILE A 172 15.90 0.13 -1.36
CA ILE A 172 15.16 -0.27 -0.16
C ILE A 172 14.71 0.95 0.65
N GLU A 173 15.55 1.99 0.79
CA GLU A 173 15.15 3.23 1.46
C GLU A 173 14.02 3.95 0.72
N ASP A 174 14.08 4.02 -0.61
CA ASP A 174 13.00 4.59 -1.43
C ASP A 174 11.70 3.80 -1.24
N LEU A 175 11.78 2.47 -1.15
CA LEU A 175 10.63 1.60 -0.88
C LEU A 175 10.05 1.80 0.53
N LYS A 176 10.88 2.12 1.54
CA LYS A 176 10.39 2.41 2.91
C LYS A 176 9.54 3.68 2.96
N ALA A 177 9.75 4.62 2.05
CA ALA A 177 8.93 5.83 1.95
C ALA A 177 7.51 5.55 1.43
N VAL A 178 7.26 4.38 0.85
CA VAL A 178 5.95 4.00 0.32
C VAL A 178 4.99 3.66 1.47
N ASN A 179 3.85 4.37 1.50
CA ASN A 179 2.74 4.06 2.38
C ASN A 179 1.74 3.12 1.71
N LEU A 180 1.76 1.83 2.05
CA LEU A 180 0.81 0.82 1.56
C LEU A 180 -0.62 1.04 2.02
N ILE A 181 -0.84 1.85 3.07
CA ILE A 181 -2.16 2.15 3.62
C ILE A 181 -2.38 3.66 3.57
N PRO A 182 -2.70 4.21 2.37
CA PRO A 182 -3.05 5.61 2.25
C PRO A 182 -4.18 5.97 3.21
N GLN A 183 -4.00 7.06 3.94
CA GLN A 183 -5.01 7.59 4.85
C GLN A 183 -5.97 8.46 4.03
N TYR A 184 -7.23 8.08 3.99
CA TYR A 184 -8.27 8.86 3.32
C TYR A 184 -8.90 9.84 4.30
N THR A 185 -9.45 10.93 3.76
CA THR A 185 -10.26 11.87 4.53
C THR A 185 -11.42 11.14 5.19
N ASP A 186 -11.60 11.37 6.48
CA ASP A 186 -12.75 10.89 7.22
C ASP A 186 -14.01 11.63 6.76
N LEU A 187 -15.01 10.90 6.23
CA LEU A 187 -16.28 11.48 5.82
C LEU A 187 -17.30 11.59 6.96
N SER A 188 -16.97 11.16 8.19
CA SER A 188 -17.85 11.21 9.34
C SER A 188 -18.31 12.64 9.67
N GLU A 189 -17.41 13.62 9.50
CA GLU A 189 -17.78 15.04 9.69
C GLU A 189 -18.81 15.49 8.64
N TYR A 190 -18.68 15.06 7.39
CA TYR A 190 -19.60 15.37 6.30
C TYR A 190 -20.96 14.69 6.51
N LEU A 191 -20.96 13.46 7.02
CA LEU A 191 -22.16 12.73 7.44
C LEU A 191 -22.88 13.49 8.57
N GLN A 192 -22.15 13.97 9.57
CA GLN A 192 -22.73 14.74 10.66
C GLN A 192 -23.31 16.07 10.16
N LYS A 193 -22.56 16.82 9.33
CA LYS A 193 -23.04 18.06 8.70
C LYS A 193 -24.31 17.81 7.88
N PHE A 194 -24.37 16.73 7.11
CA PHE A 194 -25.57 16.36 6.35
C PHE A 194 -26.76 16.10 7.28
N ARG A 195 -26.58 15.30 8.33
CA ARG A 195 -27.63 15.01 9.31
C ARG A 195 -28.14 16.26 10.00
N SER A 196 -27.24 17.15 10.43
CA SER A 196 -27.58 18.45 11.03
C SER A 196 -28.32 19.38 10.05
N PHE A 197 -27.93 19.37 8.78
CA PHE A 197 -28.60 20.14 7.73
C PHE A 197 -30.05 19.65 7.53
N ILE A 198 -30.25 18.34 7.42
CA ILE A 198 -31.60 17.76 7.29
C ILE A 198 -32.45 18.03 8.53
N SER A 199 -31.87 17.89 9.72
CA SER A 199 -32.61 18.11 10.97
C SER A 199 -33.06 19.56 11.14
N THR A 200 -32.26 20.52 10.69
CA THR A 200 -32.56 21.95 10.84
C THR A 200 -33.58 22.41 9.81
N ASN A 201 -33.39 22.04 8.54
CA ASN A 201 -34.17 22.60 7.43
C ASN A 201 -35.47 21.83 7.11
N PHE A 202 -35.65 20.60 7.61
CA PHE A 202 -36.81 19.77 7.27
C PHE A 202 -37.62 19.26 8.47
N ILE A 203 -37.23 19.56 9.71
CA ILE A 203 -38.03 19.26 10.92
C ILE A 203 -38.84 20.47 11.38
N GLU A 204 -38.37 21.71 11.17
CA GLU A 204 -39.13 22.91 11.55
C GLU A 204 -40.43 23.10 10.74
N ASP A 205 -40.51 22.54 9.53
CA ASP A 205 -41.68 22.65 8.65
C ASP A 205 -42.90 21.83 9.13
N LYS A 206 -42.72 20.93 10.12
CA LYS A 206 -43.82 20.14 10.69
C LYS A 206 -44.48 20.76 11.92
N ASN A 207 -43.87 21.77 12.55
CA ASN A 207 -44.45 22.45 13.73
C ASN A 207 -45.19 23.75 13.38
N SER A 208 -45.23 24.12 12.11
CA SER A 208 -45.92 25.33 11.63
C SER A 208 -47.29 24.99 11.02
N GLN A 209 -48.17 24.31 11.76
CA GLN A 209 -49.60 24.30 11.42
C GLN A 209 -50.29 25.50 12.09
N PRO A 210 -51.00 26.36 11.34
CA PRO A 210 -51.75 27.47 11.95
C PRO A 210 -52.88 26.90 12.82
N GLN A 211 -52.96 27.38 14.06
CA GLN A 211 -54.12 27.17 14.92
C GLN A 211 -55.36 27.65 14.16
N ARG A 212 -56.25 26.72 13.80
CA ARG A 212 -57.59 27.09 13.33
C ARG A 212 -58.30 27.79 14.48
N GLU A 213 -58.50 29.09 14.34
CA GLU A 213 -59.47 29.86 15.12
C GLU A 213 -60.82 29.14 15.05
N THR A 214 -61.29 28.65 16.20
CA THR A 214 -62.69 28.31 16.40
C THR A 214 -63.47 29.61 16.43
N ALA A 215 -64.08 29.98 15.30
CA ALA A 215 -65.10 31.00 15.27
C ALA A 215 -66.40 30.41 15.84
N ASP A 216 -66.75 30.84 17.05
CA ASP A 216 -68.13 30.79 17.55
C ASP A 216 -69.02 31.67 16.67
N SER A 217 -70.08 31.09 16.10
CA SER A 217 -71.39 31.70 15.82
C SER A 217 -72.38 30.65 15.30
#